data_AF-A0A9E3QHR5-F1
#
_entry.id   AF-A0A9E3QHR5-F1
#
_cell.length_a   1.000
_cell.length_b   1.000
_cell.length_c   1.000
_cell.angle_alpha   90.00
_cell.angle_beta   90.00
_cell.angle_gamma   90.00
#
_symmetry.space_group_name_H-M   'P 1'
#
loop_
_entity.id
_entity.type
_entity.pdbx_description
1 polymer ?
#
loop_
_entity_poly.entity_id
_entity_poly.type
_entity_poly.pdbx_seq_one_letter_code
_entity_poly.pdbx_strand_id
1 'polypeptide(L)'
;MPVLDREEYIEQAYFFRAFRERVLDGMPAQEVLARVGEEILSTTRLPLAISFMLTEAKVSGLMGPAMARLAHYFTPFQTYVVMRAEDDFSRFPMEQAMLVLEREAKYRSETPTPAGLFVYQFEALSRNRLGYGKGLEAIADDPFYDEGWRDYILTLRARLGDVDFADLIYARSAYLVTERRRRDPDYQPKFPILFGEKEGKIARANRGRDPLYLFSALQRQLCYPE
;
A
#
# COMPACT_ATOMS: atom_id res chain seq x y z
N MET A 1 15.24 -6.35 -0.47
CA MET A 1 14.25 -7.03 -1.33
C MET A 1 14.18 -6.25 -2.63
N PRO A 2 14.19 -6.89 -3.81
CA PRO A 2 14.05 -6.18 -5.08
C PRO A 2 12.58 -5.78 -5.33
N VAL A 3 12.37 -4.71 -6.10
CA VAL A 3 11.06 -4.41 -6.71
C VAL A 3 10.79 -5.48 -7.78
N LEU A 4 9.56 -6.01 -7.82
CA LEU A 4 9.19 -7.05 -8.78
C LEU A 4 8.97 -6.47 -10.19
N ASP A 5 9.06 -7.34 -11.19
CA ASP A 5 8.72 -6.99 -12.56
C ASP A 5 7.21 -6.77 -12.73
N ARG A 6 6.84 -6.00 -13.74
CA ARG A 6 5.44 -5.64 -14.03
C ARG A 6 4.52 -6.88 -14.14
N GLU A 7 4.99 -7.95 -14.79
CA GLU A 7 4.21 -9.18 -15.00
C GLU A 7 3.81 -9.83 -13.66
N GLU A 8 4.69 -9.79 -12.66
CA GLU A 8 4.38 -10.31 -11.33
C GLU A 8 3.20 -9.55 -10.69
N TYR A 9 3.14 -8.23 -10.84
CA TYR A 9 2.04 -7.43 -10.30
C TYR A 9 0.72 -7.64 -11.05
N ILE A 10 0.76 -7.92 -12.36
CA ILE A 10 -0.44 -8.29 -13.13
C ILE A 10 -1.03 -9.59 -12.57
N GLU A 11 -0.19 -10.61 -12.41
CA GLU A 11 -0.60 -11.90 -11.90
C GLU A 11 -1.02 -11.83 -10.42
N GLN A 12 -0.36 -11.00 -9.60
CA GLN A 12 -0.81 -10.72 -8.22
C GLN A 12 -2.21 -10.10 -8.20
N ALA A 13 -2.49 -9.12 -9.06
CA ALA A 13 -3.82 -8.49 -9.13
C ALA A 13 -4.89 -9.53 -9.52
N TYR A 14 -4.59 -10.39 -10.49
CA TYR A 14 -5.47 -11.50 -10.85
C TYR A 14 -5.68 -12.46 -9.68
N PHE A 15 -4.60 -12.87 -9.01
CA PHE A 15 -4.63 -13.78 -7.86
C PHE A 15 -5.53 -13.24 -6.74
N PHE A 16 -5.33 -11.99 -6.30
CA PHE A 16 -6.13 -11.40 -5.23
C PHE A 16 -7.60 -11.28 -5.61
N ARG A 17 -7.91 -10.91 -6.87
CA ARG A 17 -9.29 -10.87 -7.36
C ARG A 17 -9.94 -12.25 -7.36
N ALA A 18 -9.30 -13.23 -8.01
CA ALA A 18 -9.82 -14.59 -8.12
C ALA A 18 -9.98 -15.25 -6.74
N PHE A 19 -9.05 -14.96 -5.82
CA PHE A 19 -9.13 -15.44 -4.46
C PHE A 19 -10.35 -14.86 -3.74
N ARG A 20 -10.54 -13.54 -3.82
CA ARG A 20 -11.69 -12.84 -3.23
C ARG A 20 -13.02 -13.40 -3.74
N GLU A 21 -13.18 -13.50 -5.05
CA GLU A 21 -14.40 -13.98 -5.70
C GLU A 21 -14.75 -15.41 -5.25
N ARG A 22 -13.76 -16.32 -5.26
CA ARG A 22 -14.01 -17.73 -4.92
C ARG A 22 -14.27 -17.96 -3.43
N VAL A 23 -13.63 -17.19 -2.55
CA VAL A 23 -13.93 -17.25 -1.11
C VAL A 23 -15.35 -16.73 -0.82
N LEU A 24 -15.80 -15.69 -1.53
CA LEU A 24 -17.18 -15.21 -1.44
C LEU A 24 -18.19 -16.26 -1.92
N ASP A 25 -17.84 -17.06 -2.92
CA ASP A 25 -18.63 -18.20 -3.40
C ASP A 25 -18.59 -19.41 -2.43
N GLY A 26 -17.93 -19.29 -1.28
CA GLY A 26 -17.85 -20.31 -0.24
C GLY A 26 -16.77 -21.37 -0.47
N MET A 27 -15.85 -21.16 -1.42
CA MET A 27 -14.73 -22.07 -1.64
C MET A 27 -13.70 -21.93 -0.51
N PRO A 28 -13.20 -23.05 0.07
CA PRO A 28 -12.14 -22.99 1.07
C PRO A 28 -10.85 -22.37 0.52
N ALA A 29 -10.19 -21.51 1.30
CA ALA A 29 -8.96 -20.81 0.90
C ALA A 29 -7.87 -21.74 0.32
N GLN A 30 -7.71 -22.95 0.89
CA GLN A 30 -6.74 -23.93 0.40
C GLN A 30 -7.09 -24.45 -1.01
N GLU A 31 -8.37 -24.64 -1.30
CA GLU A 31 -8.83 -25.06 -2.63
C GLU A 31 -8.69 -23.92 -3.64
N VAL A 32 -8.99 -22.69 -3.21
CA VAL A 32 -8.75 -21.48 -4.00
C VAL A 32 -7.27 -21.35 -4.39
N LEU A 33 -6.35 -21.48 -3.42
CA LEU A 33 -4.90 -21.44 -3.68
C LEU A 33 -4.48 -22.52 -4.69
N ALA A 34 -4.98 -23.75 -4.55
CA ALA A 34 -4.64 -24.84 -5.45
C ALA A 34 -5.09 -24.54 -6.90
N ARG A 35 -6.35 -24.14 -7.08
CA ARG A 35 -6.91 -23.88 -8.42
C ARG A 35 -6.29 -22.64 -9.07
N VAL A 36 -6.20 -21.53 -8.33
CA VAL A 36 -5.65 -20.29 -8.90
C VAL A 36 -4.17 -20.49 -9.25
N GLY A 37 -3.41 -21.25 -8.45
CA GLY A 37 -2.01 -21.56 -8.75
C GLY A 37 -1.79 -22.23 -10.12
N GLU A 38 -2.77 -22.98 -10.63
CA GLU A 38 -2.75 -23.60 -11.96
C GLU A 38 -3.15 -22.64 -13.09
N GLU A 39 -3.82 -21.53 -12.77
CA GLU A 39 -4.31 -20.53 -13.72
C GLU A 39 -3.30 -19.39 -13.97
N ILE A 40 -2.43 -19.14 -12.99
CA ILE A 40 -1.40 -18.10 -13.06
C ILE A 40 -0.38 -18.37 -14.17
N LEU A 41 0.08 -17.31 -14.82
CA LEU A 41 1.14 -17.37 -15.83
C LEU A 41 2.41 -18.02 -15.28
N SER A 42 2.79 -19.15 -15.88
CA SER A 42 3.90 -20.01 -15.42
C SER A 42 5.29 -19.39 -15.56
N THR A 43 5.45 -18.30 -16.31
CA THR A 43 6.72 -17.56 -16.43
C THR A 43 7.00 -16.65 -15.23
N THR A 44 5.99 -16.38 -14.40
CA THR A 44 6.15 -15.62 -13.15
C THR A 44 6.54 -16.55 -11.99
N ARG A 45 6.99 -15.96 -10.87
CA ARG A 45 7.30 -16.71 -9.65
C ARG A 45 6.08 -16.94 -8.77
N LEU A 46 4.93 -16.32 -9.09
CA LEU A 46 3.71 -16.42 -8.30
C LEU A 46 3.19 -17.86 -8.11
N PRO A 47 3.22 -18.78 -9.10
CA PRO A 47 2.77 -20.17 -8.88
C PRO A 47 3.58 -20.89 -7.79
N LEU A 48 4.89 -20.62 -7.71
CA LEU A 48 5.76 -21.17 -6.66
C LEU A 48 5.41 -20.58 -5.29
N ALA A 49 5.19 -19.27 -5.23
CA ALA A 49 4.74 -18.58 -4.03
C ALA A 49 3.40 -19.13 -3.53
N ILE A 50 2.42 -19.33 -4.42
CA ILE A 50 1.11 -19.91 -4.10
C ILE A 50 1.26 -21.36 -3.61
N SER A 51 2.09 -22.17 -4.27
CA SER A 51 2.34 -23.56 -3.86
C SER A 51 2.95 -23.66 -2.46
N PHE A 52 3.88 -22.76 -2.14
CA PHE A 52 4.43 -22.64 -0.78
C PHE A 52 3.36 -22.20 0.22
N MET A 53 2.59 -21.16 -0.08
CA MET A 53 1.49 -20.70 0.78
C MET A 53 0.45 -21.79 1.03
N LEU A 54 0.07 -22.55 0.00
CA LEU A 54 -0.86 -23.68 0.12
C LEU A 54 -0.32 -24.74 1.09
N THR A 55 0.97 -25.05 1.01
CA THR A 55 1.61 -26.04 1.89
C THR A 55 1.56 -25.58 3.35
N GLU A 56 1.90 -24.33 3.61
CA GLU A 56 1.87 -23.75 4.97
C GLU A 56 0.43 -23.59 5.49
N ALA A 57 -0.52 -23.22 4.62
CA ALA A 57 -1.94 -23.06 4.96
C ALA A 57 -2.61 -24.40 5.28
N LYS A 58 -2.15 -25.51 4.71
CA LYS A 58 -2.61 -26.87 5.09
C LYS A 58 -2.24 -27.24 6.53
N VAL A 59 -1.14 -26.69 7.03
CA VAL A 59 -0.64 -26.97 8.40
C VAL A 59 -1.21 -25.97 9.40
N SER A 60 -1.12 -24.67 9.09
CA SER A 60 -1.46 -23.59 10.02
C SER A 60 -2.88 -23.06 9.89
N GLY A 61 -3.54 -23.30 8.74
CA GLY A 61 -4.81 -22.66 8.38
C GLY A 61 -4.67 -21.21 7.91
N LEU A 62 -3.46 -20.63 7.93
CA LEU A 62 -3.20 -19.21 7.68
C LEU A 62 -2.25 -18.99 6.49
N MET A 63 -2.44 -17.90 5.77
CA MET A 63 -1.61 -17.40 4.68
C MET A 63 -0.58 -16.37 5.14
N GLY A 64 -0.93 -15.49 6.08
CA GLY A 64 -0.08 -14.39 6.55
C GLY A 64 1.32 -14.84 6.97
N PRO A 65 1.47 -15.87 7.83
CA PRO A 65 2.79 -16.40 8.20
C PRO A 65 3.60 -16.91 7.00
N ALA A 66 2.95 -17.53 6.02
CA ALA A 66 3.60 -18.01 4.80
C ALA A 66 4.08 -16.84 3.92
N MET A 67 3.26 -15.79 3.76
CA MET A 67 3.63 -14.57 3.05
C MET A 67 4.84 -13.88 3.69
N ALA A 68 4.91 -13.85 5.03
CA ALA A 68 6.07 -13.30 5.75
C ALA A 68 7.37 -14.05 5.45
N ARG A 69 7.31 -15.37 5.26
CA ARG A 69 8.48 -16.18 4.84
C ARG A 69 8.85 -15.95 3.37
N LEU A 70 7.92 -15.44 2.58
CA LEU A 70 8.10 -15.02 1.19
C LEU A 70 8.32 -13.51 1.06
N ALA A 71 9.01 -12.88 2.02
CA ALA A 71 9.35 -11.46 2.00
C ALA A 71 10.30 -11.03 0.86
N HIS A 72 10.66 -11.93 -0.06
CA HIS A 72 11.33 -11.57 -1.31
C HIS A 72 10.34 -11.41 -2.47
N TYR A 73 9.07 -11.75 -2.25
CA TYR A 73 8.00 -11.77 -3.24
C TYR A 73 6.82 -10.88 -2.81
N PHE A 74 6.27 -11.09 -1.62
CA PHE A 74 5.22 -10.22 -1.09
C PHE A 74 5.83 -9.07 -0.29
N THR A 75 5.27 -7.87 -0.45
CA THR A 75 5.71 -6.71 0.33
C THR A 75 5.33 -6.88 1.81
N PRO A 76 6.04 -6.22 2.73
CA PRO A 76 5.64 -6.25 4.14
C PRO A 76 4.22 -5.70 4.34
N PHE A 77 3.80 -4.69 3.56
CA PHE A 77 2.43 -4.18 3.60
C PHE A 77 1.40 -5.22 3.14
N GLN A 78 1.65 -5.94 2.04
CA GLN A 78 0.75 -7.01 1.57
C GLN A 78 0.58 -8.09 2.66
N THR A 79 1.69 -8.52 3.26
CA THR A 79 1.69 -9.48 4.37
C THR A 79 0.92 -8.95 5.58
N TYR A 80 1.13 -7.67 5.93
CA TYR A 80 0.46 -7.02 7.04
C TYR A 80 -1.07 -7.01 6.88
N VAL A 81 -1.56 -6.65 5.68
CA VAL A 81 -3.00 -6.60 5.38
C VAL A 81 -3.63 -7.99 5.54
N VAL A 82 -3.01 -9.06 5.05
CA VAL A 82 -3.52 -10.43 5.23
C VAL A 82 -3.50 -10.84 6.70
N MET A 83 -2.42 -10.58 7.43
CA MET A 83 -2.35 -10.88 8.86
C MET A 83 -3.42 -10.13 9.67
N ARG A 84 -3.79 -8.91 9.28
CA ARG A 84 -4.90 -8.18 9.93
C ARG A 84 -6.26 -8.80 9.62
N ALA A 85 -6.44 -9.49 8.49
CA ALA A 85 -7.68 -10.19 8.19
C ALA A 85 -7.77 -11.58 8.83
N GLU A 86 -6.63 -12.15 9.21
CA GLU A 86 -6.53 -13.42 9.95
C GLU A 86 -6.60 -13.25 11.47
N ASP A 87 -6.51 -12.02 11.97
CA ASP A 87 -6.65 -11.72 13.40
C ASP A 87 -8.12 -11.80 13.82
N ASP A 88 -8.48 -12.77 14.66
CA ASP A 88 -9.85 -12.98 15.14
C ASP A 88 -10.47 -11.75 15.82
N PHE A 89 -9.65 -10.86 16.39
CA PHE A 89 -10.12 -9.64 17.05
C PHE A 89 -10.29 -8.45 16.09
N SER A 90 -9.80 -8.60 14.86
CA SER A 90 -9.87 -7.58 13.84
C SER A 90 -11.23 -7.59 13.15
N ARG A 91 -11.84 -6.42 12.99
CA ARG A 91 -13.09 -6.24 12.20
C ARG A 91 -12.79 -6.02 10.72
N PHE A 92 -11.76 -6.68 10.20
CA PHE A 92 -11.28 -6.52 8.83
C PHE A 92 -11.43 -7.85 8.09
N PRO A 93 -12.46 -8.03 7.25
CA PRO A 93 -12.71 -9.31 6.60
C PRO A 93 -11.68 -9.60 5.50
N MET A 94 -11.42 -10.89 5.25
CA MET A 94 -10.50 -11.34 4.20
C MET A 94 -10.87 -10.82 2.81
N GLU A 95 -12.17 -10.69 2.50
CA GLU A 95 -12.63 -10.09 1.24
C GLU A 95 -12.06 -8.68 1.05
N GLN A 96 -12.13 -7.85 2.09
CA GLN A 96 -11.63 -6.48 2.06
C GLN A 96 -10.11 -6.43 1.98
N ALA A 97 -9.41 -7.36 2.64
CA ALA A 97 -7.97 -7.53 2.48
C ALA A 97 -7.59 -7.78 1.03
N MET A 98 -8.22 -8.76 0.39
CA MET A 98 -7.95 -9.10 -1.00
C MET A 98 -8.28 -7.95 -1.95
N LEU A 99 -9.36 -7.19 -1.70
CA LEU A 99 -9.68 -6.00 -2.49
C LEU A 99 -8.60 -4.91 -2.39
N VAL A 100 -8.06 -4.67 -1.18
CA VAL A 100 -6.94 -3.75 -0.99
C VAL A 100 -5.71 -4.23 -1.78
N LEU A 101 -5.37 -5.51 -1.68
CA LEU A 101 -4.18 -6.03 -2.35
C LEU A 101 -4.32 -6.10 -3.88
N GLU A 102 -5.51 -6.41 -4.39
CA GLU A 102 -5.83 -6.36 -5.81
C GLU A 102 -5.57 -4.96 -6.39
N ARG A 103 -6.09 -3.94 -5.72
CA ARG A 103 -5.95 -2.53 -6.12
C ARG A 103 -4.50 -2.07 -6.03
N GLU A 104 -3.79 -2.44 -4.96
CA GLU A 104 -2.36 -2.14 -4.83
C GLU A 104 -1.54 -2.75 -5.97
N ALA A 105 -1.73 -4.05 -6.23
CA ALA A 105 -1.02 -4.76 -7.30
C ALA A 105 -1.35 -4.18 -8.67
N LYS A 106 -2.62 -3.82 -8.92
CA LYS A 106 -3.03 -3.13 -10.14
C LYS A 106 -2.28 -1.82 -10.33
N TYR A 107 -2.22 -0.96 -9.30
CA TYR A 107 -1.50 0.32 -9.39
C TYR A 107 0.00 0.11 -9.69
N ARG A 108 0.62 -0.89 -9.06
CA ARG A 108 2.03 -1.25 -9.30
C ARG A 108 2.30 -1.75 -10.72
N SER A 109 1.31 -2.40 -11.35
CA SER A 109 1.42 -2.91 -12.73
C SER A 109 1.29 -1.83 -13.82
N GLU A 110 0.90 -0.61 -13.46
CA GLU A 110 0.70 0.51 -14.38
C GLU A 110 1.92 1.45 -14.35
N THR A 111 1.73 2.74 -14.06
CA THR A 111 2.82 3.72 -13.89
C THR A 111 2.79 4.28 -12.46
N PRO A 112 3.17 3.48 -11.46
CA PRO A 112 3.08 3.88 -10.07
C PRO A 112 4.05 5.01 -9.75
N THR A 113 3.62 5.90 -8.86
CA THR A 113 4.50 6.92 -8.25
C THR A 113 4.63 6.63 -6.75
N PRO A 114 5.77 6.94 -6.10
CA PRO A 114 5.92 6.77 -4.66
C PRO A 114 4.83 7.51 -3.87
N ALA A 115 4.47 8.73 -4.31
CA ALA A 115 3.41 9.50 -3.68
C ALA A 115 2.03 8.83 -3.82
N GLY A 116 1.68 8.33 -5.00
CA GLY A 116 0.41 7.65 -5.23
C GLY A 116 0.29 6.34 -4.45
N LEU A 117 1.35 5.53 -4.45
CA LEU A 117 1.38 4.28 -3.70
C LEU A 117 1.28 4.53 -2.20
N PHE A 118 2.04 5.50 -1.69
CA PHE A 118 2.00 5.85 -0.26
C PHE A 118 0.63 6.34 0.17
N VAL A 119 0.02 7.27 -0.58
CA VAL A 119 -1.31 7.79 -0.23
C VAL A 119 -2.36 6.69 -0.29
N TYR A 120 -2.30 5.81 -1.28
CA TYR A 120 -3.18 4.64 -1.38
C TYR A 120 -3.04 3.72 -0.15
N GLN A 121 -1.82 3.32 0.19
CA GLN A 121 -1.58 2.42 1.34
C GLN A 121 -1.98 3.09 2.65
N PHE A 122 -1.67 4.38 2.83
CA PHE A 122 -2.07 5.16 3.99
C PHE A 122 -3.60 5.23 4.12
N GLU A 123 -4.29 5.55 3.03
CA GLU A 123 -5.75 5.61 2.99
C GLU A 123 -6.37 4.23 3.31
N ALA A 124 -5.79 3.15 2.80
CA ALA A 124 -6.22 1.79 3.11
C ALA A 124 -6.08 1.47 4.61
N LEU A 125 -4.98 1.89 5.25
CA LEU A 125 -4.83 1.76 6.71
C LEU A 125 -5.91 2.55 7.47
N SER A 126 -6.16 3.79 7.06
CA SER A 126 -7.13 4.70 7.69
C SER A 126 -8.57 4.19 7.56
N ARG A 127 -9.03 3.93 6.32
CA ARG A 127 -10.41 3.52 6.03
C ARG A 127 -10.78 2.20 6.71
N ASN A 128 -9.83 1.26 6.76
CA ASN A 128 -10.05 -0.07 7.31
C ASN A 128 -9.62 -0.21 8.78
N ARG A 129 -9.17 0.88 9.42
CA ARG A 129 -8.72 0.91 10.83
C ARG A 129 -7.68 -0.16 11.15
N LEU A 130 -6.74 -0.38 10.23
CA LEU A 130 -5.73 -1.44 10.35
C LEU A 130 -4.67 -1.13 11.41
N GLY A 131 -4.58 0.11 11.87
CA GLY A 131 -3.60 0.57 12.85
C GLY A 131 -2.34 1.12 12.20
N TYR A 132 -1.95 2.33 12.60
CA TYR A 132 -0.85 3.06 11.94
C TYR A 132 0.54 2.59 12.34
N GLY A 133 0.74 2.13 13.58
CA GLY A 133 2.08 1.79 14.09
C GLY A 133 2.79 0.74 13.23
N LYS A 134 2.27 -0.49 13.23
CA LYS A 134 2.81 -1.59 12.40
C LYS A 134 2.53 -1.40 10.92
N GLY A 135 1.38 -0.79 10.56
CA GLY A 135 1.03 -0.54 9.16
C GLY A 135 2.02 0.39 8.44
N LEU A 136 2.43 1.49 9.07
CA LEU A 136 3.42 2.40 8.49
C LEU A 136 4.83 1.84 8.50
N GLU A 137 5.18 1.02 9.49
CA GLU A 137 6.45 0.28 9.49
C GLU A 137 6.53 -0.66 8.28
N ALA A 138 5.45 -1.42 8.04
CA ALA A 138 5.35 -2.29 6.88
C ALA A 138 5.38 -1.52 5.54
N ILE A 139 4.81 -0.31 5.47
CA ILE A 139 4.92 0.56 4.30
C ILE A 139 6.36 1.06 4.12
N ALA A 140 7.03 1.49 5.19
CA ALA A 140 8.39 2.02 5.13
C ALA A 140 9.46 1.00 4.70
N ASP A 141 9.20 -0.28 4.94
CA ASP A 141 10.10 -1.38 4.55
C ASP A 141 9.89 -1.86 3.09
N ASP A 142 8.99 -1.21 2.33
CA ASP A 142 8.80 -1.52 0.92
C ASP A 142 9.98 -1.02 0.06
N PRO A 143 10.58 -1.86 -0.79
CA PRO A 143 11.71 -1.46 -1.63
C PRO A 143 11.35 -0.43 -2.71
N PHE A 144 10.07 -0.14 -2.92
CA PHE A 144 9.62 0.93 -3.81
C PHE A 144 9.93 2.34 -3.26
N TYR A 145 10.18 2.45 -1.96
CA TYR A 145 10.53 3.71 -1.30
C TYR A 145 12.05 3.86 -1.17
N ASP A 146 12.57 5.01 -1.59
CA ASP A 146 13.94 5.40 -1.30
C ASP A 146 14.11 5.78 0.19
N GLU A 147 15.35 6.09 0.58
CA GLU A 147 15.69 6.49 1.95
C GLU A 147 14.90 7.73 2.41
N GLY A 148 14.67 8.71 1.53
CA GLY A 148 13.92 9.92 1.84
C GLY A 148 12.44 9.64 2.14
N TRP A 149 11.84 8.71 1.39
CA TRP A 149 10.49 8.21 1.66
C TRP A 149 10.42 7.40 2.95
N ARG A 150 11.35 6.46 3.15
CA ARG A 150 11.43 5.65 4.38
C ARG A 150 11.47 6.53 5.63
N ASP A 151 12.36 7.52 5.65
CA ASP A 151 12.51 8.46 6.75
C ASP A 151 11.23 9.29 6.98
N TYR A 152 10.58 9.72 5.89
CA TYR A 152 9.33 10.45 5.98
C TYR A 152 8.20 9.60 6.58
N ILE A 153 8.05 8.35 6.14
CA ILE A 153 6.99 7.45 6.62
C ILE A 153 7.19 7.14 8.12
N LEU A 154 8.44 6.88 8.54
CA LEU A 154 8.77 6.66 9.94
C LEU A 154 8.58 7.91 10.80
N THR A 155 8.92 9.09 10.28
CA THR A 155 8.65 10.38 10.96
C THR A 155 7.15 10.62 11.09
N LEU A 156 6.39 10.30 10.05
CA LEU A 156 4.94 10.44 10.02
C LEU A 156 4.29 9.55 11.08
N ARG A 157 4.73 8.29 11.20
CA ARG A 157 4.28 7.37 12.25
C ARG A 157 4.38 7.98 13.66
N ALA A 158 5.44 8.73 13.96
CA ALA A 158 5.66 9.35 15.26
C ALA A 158 4.84 10.63 15.49
N ARG A 159 4.26 11.23 14.44
CA ARG A 159 3.52 12.51 14.50
C ARG A 159 2.02 12.38 14.24
N LEU A 160 1.56 11.18 13.90
CA LEU A 160 0.15 10.93 13.66
C LEU A 160 -0.68 11.17 14.91
N GLY A 161 -1.73 11.97 14.77
CA GLY A 161 -2.58 12.43 15.86
C GLY A 161 -2.28 13.86 16.30
N ASP A 162 -1.03 14.31 16.17
CA ASP A 162 -0.60 15.65 16.56
C ASP A 162 -0.62 16.66 15.40
N VAL A 163 -0.44 16.16 14.18
CA VAL A 163 -0.35 16.99 12.96
C VAL A 163 -1.33 16.48 11.90
N ASP A 164 -2.04 17.41 11.25
CA ASP A 164 -2.93 17.13 10.12
C ASP A 164 -2.13 16.46 8.98
N PHE A 165 -2.68 15.39 8.40
CA PHE A 165 -2.06 14.70 7.27
C PHE A 165 -1.84 15.63 6.06
N ALA A 166 -2.76 16.57 5.82
CA ALA A 166 -2.61 17.60 4.80
C ALA A 166 -1.35 18.47 5.06
N ASP A 167 -1.06 18.78 6.32
CA ASP A 167 0.14 19.54 6.68
C ASP A 167 1.41 18.76 6.45
N LEU A 168 1.40 17.45 6.72
CA LEU A 168 2.54 16.57 6.47
C LEU A 168 2.88 16.47 4.98
N ILE A 169 1.86 16.33 4.11
CA ILE A 169 2.04 16.35 2.66
C ILE A 169 2.57 17.73 2.20
N TYR A 170 1.92 18.81 2.63
CA TYR A 170 2.31 20.17 2.22
C TYR A 170 3.76 20.47 2.62
N ALA A 171 4.19 20.07 3.82
CA ALA A 171 5.54 20.30 4.33
C ALA A 171 6.65 19.65 3.50
N ARG A 172 6.32 18.61 2.73
CA ARG A 172 7.23 17.86 1.85
C ARG A 172 6.96 18.09 0.36
N SER A 173 6.21 19.14 0.02
CA SER A 173 5.80 19.42 -1.36
C SER A 173 6.69 20.43 -2.08
N ALA A 174 6.85 20.27 -3.40
CA ALA A 174 7.50 21.25 -4.26
C ALA A 174 6.79 22.62 -4.20
N TYR A 175 5.47 22.62 -4.00
CA TYR A 175 4.67 23.82 -3.89
C TYR A 175 5.07 24.71 -2.71
N LEU A 176 5.38 24.13 -1.54
CA LEU A 176 5.90 24.88 -0.40
C LEU A 176 7.22 25.58 -0.77
N VAL A 177 8.11 24.90 -1.47
CA VAL A 177 9.41 25.44 -1.88
C VAL A 177 9.22 26.61 -2.84
N THR A 178 8.34 26.46 -3.83
CA THR A 178 7.99 27.55 -4.76
C THR A 178 7.41 28.75 -4.02
N GLU A 179 6.50 28.55 -3.07
CA GLU A 179 5.92 29.64 -2.28
C GLU A 179 6.95 30.36 -1.39
N ARG A 180 7.91 29.63 -0.82
CA ARG A 180 8.99 30.24 -0.03
C ARG A 180 9.97 31.00 -0.91
N ARG A 181 10.33 30.47 -2.08
CA ARG A 181 11.22 31.13 -3.04
C ARG A 181 10.68 32.43 -3.62
N ARG A 182 9.35 32.62 -3.63
CA ARG A 182 8.73 33.90 -3.98
C ARG A 182 9.04 35.02 -2.98
N ARG A 183 9.32 34.68 -1.72
CA ARG A 183 9.66 35.64 -0.66
C ARG A 183 11.16 35.72 -0.39
N ASP A 184 11.84 34.60 -0.56
CA ASP A 184 13.27 34.42 -0.32
C ASP A 184 13.84 33.56 -1.46
N PRO A 185 14.34 34.16 -2.56
CA PRO A 185 14.79 33.44 -3.75
C PRO A 185 15.84 32.34 -3.47
N ASP A 186 16.66 32.52 -2.45
CA ASP A 186 17.73 31.59 -2.06
C ASP A 186 17.25 30.49 -1.10
N TYR A 187 15.95 30.43 -0.82
CA TYR A 187 15.39 29.41 0.07
C TYR A 187 15.73 27.99 -0.39
N GLN A 188 16.39 27.27 0.52
CA GLN A 188 16.69 25.84 0.38
C GLN A 188 15.78 25.01 1.30
N PRO A 189 15.12 23.97 0.77
CA PRO A 189 14.30 23.10 1.60
C PRO A 189 15.18 22.33 2.59
N LYS A 190 14.75 22.31 3.86
CA LYS A 190 15.45 21.56 4.92
C LYS A 190 15.36 20.04 4.74
N PHE A 191 14.44 19.57 3.92
CA PHE A 191 14.12 18.15 3.75
C PHE A 191 13.87 17.83 2.28
N PRO A 192 14.00 16.55 1.88
CA PRO A 192 13.67 16.13 0.52
C PRO A 192 12.25 16.51 0.11
N ILE A 193 12.11 16.85 -1.18
CA ILE A 193 10.81 17.10 -1.81
C ILE A 193 10.27 15.73 -2.25
N LEU A 194 9.18 15.29 -1.61
CA LEU A 194 8.57 13.98 -1.85
C LEU A 194 7.26 14.09 -2.63
N PHE A 195 6.58 15.22 -2.52
CA PHE A 195 5.33 15.50 -3.22
C PHE A 195 5.52 16.60 -4.26
N GLY A 196 4.81 16.49 -5.38
CA GLY A 196 4.87 17.49 -6.44
C GLY A 196 4.11 18.78 -6.09
N GLU A 197 4.03 19.67 -7.08
CA GLU A 197 3.37 20.97 -6.90
C GLU A 197 1.85 20.82 -6.76
N LYS A 198 1.24 19.88 -7.52
CA LYS A 198 -0.21 19.68 -7.52
C LYS A 198 -0.68 19.08 -6.21
N GLU A 199 0.04 18.07 -5.70
CA GLU A 199 -0.21 17.43 -4.41
C GLU A 199 -0.09 18.46 -3.28
N GLY A 200 0.93 19.32 -3.32
CA GLY A 200 1.09 20.41 -2.35
C GLY A 200 -0.05 21.43 -2.39
N LYS A 201 -0.53 21.80 -3.58
CA LYS A 201 -1.69 22.69 -3.73
C LYS A 201 -2.97 22.06 -3.16
N ILE A 202 -3.20 20.79 -3.47
CA ILE A 202 -4.33 20.01 -2.95
C ILE A 202 -4.26 19.95 -1.41
N ALA A 203 -3.09 19.64 -0.86
CA ALA A 203 -2.86 19.57 0.57
C ALA A 203 -3.15 20.90 1.27
N ARG A 204 -2.62 22.02 0.75
CA ARG A 204 -2.89 23.36 1.29
C ARG A 204 -4.38 23.69 1.30
N ALA A 205 -5.11 23.32 0.25
CA ALA A 205 -6.53 23.63 0.11
C ALA A 205 -7.44 22.82 1.08
N ASN A 206 -6.96 21.66 1.56
CA ASN A 206 -7.74 20.74 2.39
C ASN A 206 -7.33 20.73 3.88
N ARG A 207 -6.45 21.63 4.31
CA ARG A 207 -6.07 21.78 5.72
C ARG A 207 -7.28 22.03 6.63
N GLY A 208 -7.37 21.27 7.72
CA GLY A 208 -8.46 21.40 8.70
C GLY A 208 -9.85 21.04 8.16
N ARG A 209 -9.93 20.44 6.96
CA ARG A 209 -11.18 19.91 6.40
C ARG A 209 -11.29 18.41 6.67
N ASP A 210 -12.44 17.84 6.35
CA ASP A 210 -12.62 16.39 6.38
C ASP A 210 -11.54 15.69 5.51
N PRO A 211 -10.75 14.76 6.07
CA PRO A 211 -9.72 14.03 5.34
C PRO A 211 -10.21 13.31 4.08
N LEU A 212 -11.50 12.94 4.01
CA LEU A 212 -12.08 12.34 2.81
C LEU A 212 -11.94 13.24 1.57
N TYR A 213 -12.09 14.56 1.73
CA TYR A 213 -11.91 15.49 0.60
C TYR A 213 -10.45 15.54 0.12
N LEU A 214 -9.49 15.42 1.05
CA LEU A 214 -8.08 15.35 0.70
C LEU A 214 -7.79 14.08 -0.11
N PHE A 215 -8.24 12.92 0.37
CA PHE A 215 -8.03 11.66 -0.33
C PHE A 215 -8.69 11.65 -1.72
N SER A 216 -9.95 12.04 -1.85
CA SER A 216 -10.61 12.10 -3.15
C SER A 216 -9.94 13.08 -4.13
N ALA A 217 -9.32 14.15 -3.63
CA ALA A 217 -8.54 15.07 -4.48
C ALA A 217 -7.20 14.47 -4.92
N LEU A 218 -6.47 13.84 -3.99
CA LEU A 218 -5.19 13.17 -4.27
C LEU A 218 -5.36 11.98 -5.20
N GLN A 219 -6.39 11.16 -4.98
CA GLN A 219 -6.74 10.03 -5.82
C GLN A 219 -6.88 10.40 -7.29
N ARG A 220 -7.65 11.45 -7.59
CA ARG A 220 -7.82 11.93 -8.97
C ARG A 220 -6.52 12.45 -9.58
N GLN A 221 -5.62 12.98 -8.75
CA GLN A 221 -4.37 13.58 -9.21
C GLN A 221 -3.23 12.55 -9.37
N LEU A 222 -3.19 11.55 -8.50
CA LEU A 222 -2.16 10.51 -8.43
C LEU A 222 -2.58 9.22 -9.13
N CYS A 223 -3.84 9.15 -9.57
CA CYS A 223 -4.46 8.04 -10.29
C CYS A 223 -4.36 6.70 -9.57
N TYR A 224 -4.33 6.69 -8.23
CA TYR A 224 -4.37 5.44 -7.48
C TYR A 224 -5.81 4.89 -7.43
N PRO A 225 -6.00 3.56 -7.34
CA PRO A 225 -7.33 2.96 -7.39
C PRO A 225 -8.20 3.33 -6.19
N GLU A 226 -9.51 3.51 -6.42
CA GLU A 226 -10.54 3.63 -5.38
C GLU A 226 -10.75 2.32 -4.65
#